data_AF-A0A2K9PWR7-F1
#
_entry.id   AF-A0A2K9PWR7-F1
#
_cell.length_a   1.000
_cell.length_b   1.000
_cell.length_c   1.000
_cell.angle_alpha   90.00
_cell.angle_beta   90.00
_cell.angle_gamma   90.00
#
_symmetry.space_group_name_H-M   'P 1'
#
loop_
_entity.id
_entity.type
_entity.pdbx_description
1 polymer ?
#
loop_
_entity_poly.entity_id
_entity_poly.type
_entity_poly.pdbx_seq_one_letter_code
_entity_poly.pdbx_strand_id
1 'polypeptide(L)'
;MGLDSVELIMSVEDKFGIRIPDAECEQIYTVQDFADTVYKIISVNPTDKCLTQIIFYRIRRAFQNLNFTNKEIMSNTKISDLLSQLELKESWNLLETELRLKLPELVTLDFNPNLDSHLKFLGFRTIKRTLPVTKGTIRQLIDWTISLNFENTIDIQKITNKYEVERIISGIISENMGIPISEIELRHSITNDLGID
;
A
#
# COMPACT_ATOMS: atom_id res chain seq x y z
N MET A 1 -22.70 3.67 8.72
CA MET A 1 -21.53 4.31 8.11
C MET A 1 -21.65 5.81 8.33
N GLY A 2 -20.58 6.45 8.78
CA GLY A 2 -20.50 7.91 8.82
C GLY A 2 -20.07 8.47 7.46
N LEU A 3 -19.73 9.76 7.41
CA LEU A 3 -19.52 10.48 6.16
C LEU A 3 -18.26 10.02 5.42
N ASP A 4 -17.19 9.73 6.16
CA ASP A 4 -15.90 9.36 5.57
C ASP A 4 -15.99 7.98 4.91
N SER A 5 -16.75 7.05 5.51
CA SER A 5 -17.03 5.74 4.90
C SER A 5 -17.83 5.88 3.60
N VAL A 6 -18.81 6.78 3.55
CA VAL A 6 -19.61 7.02 2.34
C VAL A 6 -18.75 7.63 1.23
N GLU A 7 -17.91 8.61 1.54
CA GLU A 7 -16.99 9.22 0.57
C GLU A 7 -15.99 8.20 0.01
N LEU A 8 -15.49 7.30 0.88
CA LEU A 8 -14.61 6.22 0.44
C LEU A 8 -15.32 5.26 -0.52
N ILE A 9 -16.57 4.86 -0.21
CA ILE A 9 -17.39 4.02 -1.09
C ILE A 9 -17.59 4.68 -2.45
N MET A 10 -17.99 5.95 -2.46
CA MET A 10 -18.18 6.70 -3.71
C MET A 10 -16.90 6.78 -4.54
N SER A 11 -15.76 7.02 -3.89
CA SER A 11 -14.47 7.07 -4.57
C SER A 11 -14.09 5.72 -5.21
N VAL A 12 -14.38 4.61 -4.55
CA VAL A 12 -14.17 3.27 -5.10
C VAL A 12 -15.14 2.99 -6.25
N GLU A 13 -16.43 3.30 -6.09
CA GLU A 13 -17.42 3.15 -7.16
C GLU A 13 -17.01 3.92 -8.43
N ASP A 14 -16.64 5.19 -8.28
CA ASP A 14 -16.20 6.05 -9.38
C ASP A 14 -14.92 5.51 -10.01
N LYS A 15 -13.97 5.03 -9.20
CA LYS A 15 -12.71 4.49 -9.69
C LYS A 15 -12.91 3.25 -10.56
N PHE A 16 -13.74 2.32 -10.11
CA PHE A 16 -14.01 1.07 -10.83
C PHE A 16 -15.14 1.21 -11.88
N GLY A 17 -15.88 2.32 -11.89
CA GLY A 17 -17.04 2.51 -12.75
C GLY A 17 -18.19 1.56 -12.42
N ILE A 18 -18.38 1.24 -11.14
CA ILE A 18 -19.38 0.29 -10.65
C ILE A 18 -20.39 0.96 -9.71
N ARG A 19 -21.42 0.21 -9.31
CA ARG A 19 -22.28 0.55 -8.18
C ARG A 19 -22.34 -0.62 -7.21
N ILE A 20 -22.03 -0.36 -5.95
CA ILE A 20 -22.08 -1.33 -4.85
C ILE A 20 -23.46 -1.19 -4.19
N PRO A 21 -24.28 -2.24 -4.15
CA PRO A 21 -25.58 -2.18 -3.49
C PRO A 21 -25.44 -1.85 -2.01
N ASP A 22 -26.37 -1.05 -1.46
CA ASP A 22 -26.37 -0.65 -0.04
C ASP A 22 -26.23 -1.84 0.92
N ALA A 23 -26.90 -2.96 0.61
CA ALA A 23 -26.82 -4.18 1.41
C ALA A 23 -25.42 -4.81 1.45
N GLU A 24 -24.64 -4.68 0.36
CA GLU A 24 -23.24 -5.12 0.32
C GLU A 24 -22.33 -4.10 1.00
N CYS A 25 -22.60 -2.79 0.85
CA CYS A 25 -21.91 -1.74 1.58
C CYS A 25 -21.96 -2.01 3.09
N GLU A 26 -23.13 -2.33 3.64
CA GLU A 26 -23.30 -2.67 5.06
C GLU A 26 -22.42 -3.86 5.54
N GLN A 27 -21.88 -4.69 4.64
CA GLN A 27 -21.00 -5.81 4.97
C GLN A 27 -19.51 -5.48 4.86
N ILE A 28 -19.14 -4.25 4.48
CA ILE A 28 -17.75 -3.82 4.37
C ILE A 28 -17.24 -3.40 5.75
N TYR A 29 -16.60 -4.32 6.46
CA TYR A 29 -16.02 -4.06 7.79
C TYR A 29 -14.50 -3.89 7.75
N THR A 30 -13.83 -4.61 6.87
CA THR A 30 -12.37 -4.59 6.71
C THR A 30 -11.95 -4.17 5.30
N VAL A 31 -10.67 -3.79 5.14
CA VAL A 31 -10.09 -3.53 3.81
C VAL A 31 -10.25 -4.73 2.88
N GLN A 32 -10.10 -5.95 3.40
CA GLN A 32 -10.34 -7.19 2.66
C GLN A 32 -11.80 -7.30 2.22
N ASP A 33 -12.77 -7.07 3.11
CA ASP A 33 -14.20 -7.16 2.75
C ASP A 33 -14.54 -6.21 1.61
N PHE A 34 -13.91 -5.03 1.61
CA PHE A 34 -14.08 -4.06 0.55
C PHE A 34 -13.55 -4.60 -0.79
N ALA A 35 -12.29 -5.08 -0.80
CA ALA A 35 -11.70 -5.66 -2.00
C ALA A 35 -12.51 -6.87 -2.51
N ASP A 36 -13.02 -7.71 -1.61
CA ASP A 36 -13.86 -8.87 -1.94
C ASP A 36 -15.17 -8.44 -2.57
N THR A 37 -15.81 -7.41 -2.03
CA THR A 37 -17.07 -6.87 -2.53
C THR A 37 -16.88 -6.33 -3.95
N VAL A 38 -15.85 -5.53 -4.18
CA VAL A 38 -15.53 -5.00 -5.51
C VAL A 38 -15.19 -6.14 -6.48
N TYR A 39 -14.36 -7.09 -6.05
CA TYR A 39 -13.94 -8.23 -6.89
C TYR A 39 -15.12 -9.11 -7.33
N LYS A 40 -16.18 -9.22 -6.53
CA LYS A 40 -17.42 -9.94 -6.92
C LYS A 40 -18.20 -9.24 -8.03
N ILE A 41 -18.10 -7.92 -8.14
CA ILE A 41 -18.90 -7.10 -9.06
C ILE A 41 -18.19 -6.90 -10.40
N ILE A 42 -16.87 -6.74 -10.39
CA ILE A 42 -16.09 -6.44 -11.60
C ILE A 42 -15.88 -7.68 -12.47
N SER A 43 -15.58 -7.45 -13.75
CA SER A 43 -15.08 -8.49 -14.65
C SER A 43 -13.57 -8.61 -14.57
N VAL A 44 -13.05 -9.84 -14.63
CA VAL A 44 -11.61 -10.13 -14.57
C VAL A 44 -11.09 -10.68 -15.89
N ASN A 45 -9.84 -10.37 -16.19
CA ASN A 45 -9.11 -10.78 -17.40
C ASN A 45 -7.82 -11.51 -16.99
N PRO A 46 -7.90 -12.77 -16.55
CA PRO A 46 -6.75 -13.51 -16.05
C PRO A 46 -5.59 -13.54 -17.05
N THR A 47 -4.37 -13.53 -16.54
CA THR A 47 -3.15 -13.59 -17.33
C THR A 47 -2.07 -14.38 -16.60
N ASP A 48 -1.13 -14.96 -17.33
CA ASP A 48 0.04 -15.64 -16.77
C ASP A 48 1.11 -14.65 -16.26
N LYS A 49 0.97 -13.36 -16.55
CA LYS A 49 1.87 -12.31 -16.05
C LYS A 49 1.57 -12.02 -14.58
N CYS A 50 2.58 -12.14 -13.72
CA CYS A 50 2.46 -11.82 -12.30
C CYS A 50 2.99 -10.40 -12.01
N LEU A 51 2.09 -9.46 -11.68
CA LEU A 51 2.46 -8.07 -11.36
C LEU A 51 3.47 -7.98 -10.21
N THR A 52 3.25 -8.73 -9.11
CA THR A 52 4.15 -8.77 -7.96
C THR A 52 5.57 -9.20 -8.38
N GLN A 53 5.69 -10.18 -9.28
CA GLN A 53 6.98 -10.64 -9.79
C GLN A 53 7.66 -9.58 -10.67
N ILE A 54 6.89 -8.90 -11.53
CA ILE A 54 7.39 -7.79 -12.36
C ILE A 54 7.97 -6.68 -11.48
N ILE A 55 7.24 -6.25 -10.44
CA ILE A 55 7.70 -5.20 -9.52
C ILE A 55 8.87 -5.69 -8.65
N PHE A 56 8.85 -6.93 -8.18
CA PHE A 56 9.97 -7.54 -7.46
C PHE A 56 11.28 -7.43 -8.26
N TYR A 57 11.27 -7.82 -9.53
CA TYR A 57 12.48 -7.76 -10.35
C TYR A 57 12.93 -6.33 -10.66
N ARG A 58 12.00 -5.38 -10.77
CA ARG A 58 12.35 -3.95 -10.89
C ARG A 58 13.06 -3.46 -9.62
N ILE A 59 12.51 -3.76 -8.45
CA ILE A 59 13.13 -3.43 -7.15
C ILE A 59 14.49 -4.08 -7.03
N ARG A 60 14.59 -5.40 -7.25
CA ARG A 60 15.86 -6.13 -7.17
C ARG A 60 16.93 -5.53 -8.09
N ARG A 61 16.56 -5.17 -9.33
CA ARG A 61 17.48 -4.53 -10.29
C ARG A 61 17.91 -3.14 -9.83
N ALA A 62 17.00 -2.33 -9.28
CA ALA A 62 17.34 -1.00 -8.76
C ALA A 62 18.37 -1.08 -7.61
N PHE A 63 18.17 -2.01 -6.66
CA PHE A 63 19.15 -2.27 -5.59
C PHE A 63 20.52 -2.69 -6.12
N GLN A 64 20.55 -3.50 -7.19
CA GLN A 64 21.79 -3.93 -7.84
C GLN A 64 22.48 -2.78 -8.58
N ASN A 65 21.75 -1.98 -9.36
CA ASN A 65 22.29 -0.85 -10.12
C ASN A 65 22.89 0.22 -9.20
N LEU A 66 22.26 0.45 -8.05
CA LEU A 66 22.72 1.41 -7.04
C LEU A 66 23.83 0.85 -6.13
N ASN A 67 24.22 -0.41 -6.32
CA ASN A 67 25.22 -1.12 -5.51
C ASN A 67 24.93 -1.10 -4.00
N PHE A 68 23.65 -1.10 -3.60
CA PHE A 68 23.28 -1.06 -2.18
C PHE A 68 23.63 -2.35 -1.44
N THR A 69 23.67 -3.48 -2.14
CA THR A 69 23.95 -4.78 -1.51
C THR A 69 24.49 -5.80 -2.51
N ASN A 70 25.39 -6.65 -2.02
CA ASN A 70 25.85 -7.85 -2.73
C ASN A 70 25.09 -9.11 -2.28
N LYS A 71 24.15 -8.97 -1.34
CA LYS A 71 23.33 -10.09 -0.85
C LYS A 71 22.23 -10.42 -1.84
N GLU A 72 21.82 -11.68 -1.83
CA GLU A 72 20.60 -12.08 -2.53
C GLU A 72 19.37 -11.42 -1.90
N ILE A 73 18.51 -10.85 -2.75
CA ILE A 73 17.25 -10.24 -2.36
C ILE A 73 16.13 -11.25 -2.63
N MET A 74 15.43 -11.63 -1.57
CA MET A 74 14.23 -12.47 -1.61
C MET A 74 13.01 -11.67 -1.13
N SER A 75 11.80 -12.19 -1.38
CA SER A 75 10.55 -11.52 -0.97
C SER A 75 10.43 -11.35 0.54
N ASN A 76 11.00 -12.23 1.35
CA ASN A 76 11.00 -12.15 2.81
C ASN A 76 12.21 -11.41 3.41
N THR A 77 13.16 -10.94 2.58
CA THR A 77 14.29 -10.13 3.04
C THR A 77 13.78 -8.82 3.63
N LYS A 78 14.29 -8.41 4.81
CA LYS A 78 13.92 -7.12 5.40
C LYS A 78 14.64 -5.98 4.70
N ILE A 79 13.98 -4.84 4.56
CA ILE A 79 14.55 -3.64 3.94
C ILE A 79 15.77 -3.16 4.73
N SER A 80 15.71 -3.21 6.07
CA SER A 80 16.82 -2.86 6.96
C SER A 80 18.07 -3.72 6.79
N ASP A 81 17.97 -4.88 6.15
CA ASP A 81 19.14 -5.75 5.90
C ASP A 81 19.90 -5.36 4.63
N LEU A 82 19.32 -4.45 3.83
CA LEU A 82 19.79 -4.01 2.52
C LEU A 82 20.27 -2.56 2.50
N LEU A 83 19.82 -1.72 3.43
CA LEU A 83 20.15 -0.29 3.49
C LEU A 83 20.78 0.06 4.84
N SER A 84 21.82 0.89 4.80
CA SER A 84 22.45 1.46 6.00
C SER A 84 21.55 2.52 6.62
N GLN A 85 21.45 2.54 7.96
CA GLN A 85 20.70 3.58 8.68
C GLN A 85 21.33 4.98 8.51
N LEU A 86 22.65 5.06 8.30
CA LEU A 86 23.38 6.35 8.18
C LEU A 86 23.01 7.10 6.89
N GLU A 87 22.80 6.37 5.80
CA GLU A 87 22.55 6.93 4.45
C GLU A 87 21.09 6.73 4.03
N LEU A 88 20.23 6.22 4.92
CA LEU A 88 18.90 5.70 4.60
C LEU A 88 18.07 6.67 3.77
N LYS A 89 18.00 7.95 4.16
CA LYS A 89 17.20 8.95 3.46
C LYS A 89 17.70 9.16 2.02
N GLU A 90 19.01 9.23 1.84
CA GLU A 90 19.62 9.41 0.52
C GLU A 90 19.44 8.17 -0.34
N SER A 91 19.71 6.99 0.21
CA SER A 91 19.51 5.71 -0.49
C SER A 91 18.04 5.50 -0.89
N TRP A 92 17.09 5.90 -0.04
CA TRP A 92 15.65 5.81 -0.32
C TRP A 92 15.25 6.71 -1.49
N ASN A 93 15.71 7.96 -1.50
CA ASN A 93 15.46 8.90 -2.60
C ASN A 93 16.07 8.41 -3.92
N LEU A 94 17.29 7.86 -3.87
CA LEU A 94 17.93 7.24 -5.04
C LEU A 94 17.13 6.05 -5.56
N LEU A 95 16.64 5.19 -4.66
CA LEU A 95 15.81 4.05 -5.01
C LEU A 95 14.51 4.48 -5.69
N GLU A 96 13.82 5.48 -5.14
CA GLU A 96 12.60 6.05 -5.70
C GLU A 96 12.84 6.62 -7.11
N THR A 97 13.96 7.35 -7.28
CA THR A 97 14.39 7.92 -8.56
C THR A 97 14.68 6.83 -9.61
N GLU A 98 15.44 5.80 -9.23
CA GLU A 98 15.78 4.67 -10.10
C GLU A 98 14.52 3.88 -10.52
N LEU A 99 13.58 3.69 -9.60
CA LEU A 99 12.34 2.96 -9.86
C LEU A 99 11.34 3.75 -10.70
N ARG A 100 11.36 5.08 -10.61
CA ARG A 100 10.33 5.99 -11.14
C ARG A 100 8.93 5.61 -10.65
N LEU A 101 8.85 5.23 -9.38
CA LEU A 101 7.63 4.86 -8.68
C LEU A 101 7.72 5.46 -7.28
N LYS A 102 6.61 5.98 -6.76
CA LYS A 102 6.53 6.44 -5.38
C LYS A 102 6.80 5.30 -4.41
N LEU A 103 7.60 5.57 -3.37
CA LEU A 103 7.84 4.65 -2.26
C LEU A 103 7.10 5.15 -1.00
N PRO A 104 6.80 4.27 -0.03
CA PRO A 104 6.23 4.72 1.24
C PRO A 104 7.16 5.72 1.93
N GLU A 105 6.56 6.75 2.53
CA GLU A 105 7.31 7.77 3.26
C GLU A 105 8.01 7.15 4.49
N LEU A 106 9.31 7.41 4.62
CA LEU A 106 10.05 7.05 5.83
C LEU A 106 9.53 7.83 7.04
N VAL A 107 9.53 7.18 8.18
CA VAL A 107 9.01 7.71 9.44
C VAL A 107 10.15 8.02 10.40
N THR A 108 9.91 8.80 11.45
CA THR A 108 10.95 9.12 12.46
C THR A 108 11.55 7.86 13.08
N LEU A 109 10.75 6.82 13.30
CA LEU A 109 11.19 5.50 13.77
C LEU A 109 12.18 4.79 12.84
N ASP A 110 12.18 5.09 11.53
CA ASP A 110 13.16 4.50 10.59
C ASP A 110 14.58 5.01 10.88
N PHE A 111 14.70 6.21 11.42
CA PHE A 111 15.97 6.84 11.75
C PHE A 111 16.35 6.66 13.22
N ASN A 112 15.37 6.53 14.12
CA ASN A 112 15.61 6.27 15.54
C ASN A 112 14.49 5.41 16.14
N PRO A 113 14.76 4.11 16.40
CA PRO A 113 13.75 3.18 16.90
C PRO A 113 13.26 3.48 18.33
N ASN A 114 13.92 4.40 19.05
CA ASN A 114 13.55 4.77 20.42
C ASN A 114 12.61 5.98 20.50
N LEU A 115 12.20 6.56 19.36
CA LEU A 115 11.27 7.70 19.34
C LEU A 115 9.82 7.22 19.40
N ASP A 116 8.97 7.90 20.18
CA ASP A 116 7.53 7.68 20.10
C ASP A 116 6.98 8.37 18.84
N SER A 117 6.17 7.69 18.03
CA SER A 117 5.67 8.25 16.76
C SER A 117 4.14 8.23 16.72
N HIS A 118 3.56 9.19 17.41
CA HIS A 118 2.16 9.54 17.26
C HIS A 118 1.98 10.41 16.00
N LEU A 119 1.24 9.92 15.01
CA LEU A 119 0.76 10.76 13.90
C LEU A 119 -0.63 11.31 14.22
N LYS A 120 -0.84 12.59 13.91
CA LYS A 120 -2.18 13.23 13.91
C LYS A 120 -2.61 13.45 12.47
N PHE A 121 -3.76 12.92 12.09
CA PHE A 121 -4.43 13.27 10.84
C PHE A 121 -5.74 14.04 11.10
N LEU A 122 -6.23 14.77 10.08
CA LEU A 122 -7.28 15.79 10.16
C LEU A 122 -8.43 15.40 11.12
N GLY A 123 -8.66 16.22 12.17
CA GLY A 123 -9.87 16.14 13.01
C GLY A 123 -9.76 15.42 14.37
N PHE A 124 -8.56 15.01 14.80
CA PHE A 124 -8.25 14.36 16.09
C PHE A 124 -8.42 12.83 16.16
N ARG A 125 -7.66 12.09 15.35
CA ARG A 125 -7.33 10.68 15.65
C ARG A 125 -5.82 10.49 15.62
N THR A 126 -5.29 9.84 16.66
CA THR A 126 -3.88 9.51 16.76
C THR A 126 -3.70 8.05 16.42
N ILE A 127 -3.35 7.75 15.16
CA ILE A 127 -2.89 6.40 14.84
C ILE A 127 -1.47 6.30 15.40
N LYS A 128 -1.28 5.41 16.37
CA LYS A 128 0.06 5.08 16.84
C LYS A 128 0.77 4.39 15.69
N ARG A 129 1.79 5.01 15.10
CA ARG A 129 2.65 4.30 14.14
C ARG A 129 3.27 3.13 14.88
N THR A 130 3.02 1.93 14.39
CA THR A 130 3.47 0.74 15.11
C THR A 130 4.83 0.25 14.64
N LEU A 131 5.23 0.51 13.39
CA LEU A 131 6.46 -0.05 12.82
C LEU A 131 7.15 0.88 11.80
N PRO A 132 8.50 1.01 11.85
CA PRO A 132 9.27 1.65 10.78
C PRO A 132 9.08 0.95 9.43
N VAL A 133 9.02 1.70 8.32
CA VAL A 133 8.91 1.16 6.96
C VAL A 133 10.03 0.16 6.67
N THR A 134 11.25 0.47 7.11
CA THR A 134 12.45 -0.37 6.92
C THR A 134 12.41 -1.71 7.65
N LYS A 135 11.50 -1.89 8.62
CA LYS A 135 11.27 -3.20 9.25
C LYS A 135 10.40 -4.12 8.39
N GLY A 136 9.75 -3.57 7.37
CA GLY A 136 9.04 -4.32 6.35
C GLY A 136 9.96 -5.21 5.53
N THR A 137 9.35 -6.21 4.90
CA THR A 137 9.99 -7.10 3.93
C THR A 137 9.93 -6.53 2.52
N ILE A 138 10.71 -7.07 1.58
CA ILE A 138 10.60 -6.73 0.16
C ILE A 138 9.19 -7.02 -0.39
N ARG A 139 8.51 -8.05 0.12
CA ARG A 139 7.11 -8.31 -0.22
C ARG A 139 6.21 -7.13 0.17
N GLN A 140 6.35 -6.63 1.40
CA GLN A 140 5.61 -5.45 1.84
C GLN A 140 5.98 -4.21 1.02
N LEU A 141 7.26 -4.04 0.68
CA LEU A 141 7.69 -2.95 -0.21
C LEU A 141 7.00 -3.00 -1.58
N ILE A 142 6.90 -4.19 -2.19
CA ILE A 142 6.18 -4.38 -3.46
C ILE A 142 4.71 -3.99 -3.31
N ASP A 143 4.07 -4.50 -2.27
CA ASP A 143 2.66 -4.26 -1.95
C ASP A 143 2.37 -2.75 -1.79
N TRP A 144 3.20 -2.05 -1.01
CA TRP A 144 3.11 -0.60 -0.80
C TRP A 144 3.39 0.17 -2.09
N THR A 145 4.42 -0.23 -2.84
CA THR A 145 4.79 0.42 -4.10
C THR A 145 3.67 0.30 -5.13
N ILE A 146 3.06 -0.88 -5.29
CA ILE A 146 1.94 -1.05 -6.23
C ILE A 146 0.74 -0.21 -5.77
N SER A 147 0.42 -0.23 -4.48
CA SER A 147 -0.71 0.54 -3.95
C SER A 147 -0.51 2.06 -4.05
N LEU A 148 0.72 2.57 -3.94
CA LEU A 148 0.99 4.02 -4.13
C LEU A 148 1.03 4.45 -5.60
N ASN A 149 1.07 3.48 -6.52
CA ASN A 149 1.25 3.72 -7.94
C ASN A 149 0.24 2.93 -8.79
N PHE A 150 -0.93 2.58 -8.23
CA PHE A 150 -1.87 1.69 -8.90
C PHE A 150 -2.31 2.27 -10.25
N GLU A 151 -2.48 3.59 -10.34
CA GLU A 151 -2.80 4.32 -11.58
C GLU A 151 -1.83 4.06 -12.73
N ASN A 152 -0.56 3.82 -12.41
CA ASN A 152 0.51 3.62 -13.38
C ASN A 152 0.89 2.14 -13.56
N THR A 153 0.45 1.26 -12.65
CA THR A 153 0.90 -0.13 -12.57
C THR A 153 -0.20 -1.14 -12.81
N ILE A 154 -1.47 -0.75 -12.72
CA ILE A 154 -2.64 -1.59 -12.92
C ILE A 154 -3.55 -0.95 -13.97
N ASP A 155 -3.91 -1.71 -15.00
CA ASP A 155 -4.93 -1.32 -15.96
C ASP A 155 -6.31 -1.65 -15.38
N ILE A 156 -7.01 -0.64 -14.86
CA ILE A 156 -8.30 -0.84 -14.20
C ILE A 156 -9.39 -1.39 -15.13
N GLN A 157 -9.25 -1.21 -16.45
CA GLN A 157 -10.17 -1.77 -17.43
C GLN A 157 -9.89 -3.26 -17.71
N LYS A 158 -8.75 -3.78 -17.24
CA LYS A 158 -8.29 -5.15 -17.45
C LYS A 158 -7.71 -5.75 -16.18
N ILE A 159 -8.42 -5.61 -15.07
CA ILE A 159 -8.05 -6.25 -13.80
C ILE A 159 -7.85 -7.74 -14.02
N THR A 160 -6.70 -8.26 -13.58
CA THR A 160 -6.30 -9.63 -13.88
C THR A 160 -6.64 -10.61 -12.77
N ASN A 161 -6.66 -10.14 -11.52
CA ASN A 161 -6.93 -10.96 -10.33
C ASN A 161 -7.27 -10.09 -9.12
N LYS A 162 -7.66 -10.75 -8.02
CA LYS A 162 -8.07 -10.11 -6.77
C LYS A 162 -6.99 -9.26 -6.12
N TYR A 163 -5.72 -9.65 -6.23
CA TYR A 163 -4.61 -8.91 -5.62
C TYR A 163 -4.52 -7.48 -6.18
N GLU A 164 -4.78 -7.27 -7.46
CA GLU A 164 -4.81 -5.92 -8.04
C GLU A 164 -5.91 -5.05 -7.41
N VAL A 165 -7.10 -5.61 -7.18
CA VAL A 165 -8.18 -4.91 -6.46
C VAL A 165 -7.76 -4.55 -5.05
N GLU A 166 -7.16 -5.47 -4.31
CA GLU A 166 -6.65 -5.23 -2.95
C GLU A 166 -5.63 -4.07 -2.91
N ARG A 167 -4.75 -3.95 -3.92
CA ARG A 167 -3.78 -2.85 -4.01
C ARG A 167 -4.45 -1.52 -4.37
N ILE A 168 -5.41 -1.52 -5.29
CA ILE A 168 -6.17 -0.32 -5.65
C ILE A 168 -6.94 0.21 -4.43
N ILE A 169 -7.66 -0.66 -3.72
CA ILE A 169 -8.42 -0.27 -2.51
C ILE A 169 -7.49 0.31 -1.45
N SER A 170 -6.36 -0.35 -1.18
CA SER A 170 -5.38 0.16 -0.22
C SER A 170 -4.81 1.52 -0.65
N GLY A 171 -4.60 1.73 -1.95
CA GLY A 171 -4.17 2.99 -2.53
C GLY A 171 -5.20 4.10 -2.36
N ILE A 172 -6.47 3.85 -2.71
CA ILE A 172 -7.57 4.83 -2.55
C ILE A 172 -7.73 5.23 -1.08
N ILE A 173 -7.69 4.27 -0.15
CA ILE A 173 -7.76 4.56 1.29
C ILE A 173 -6.59 5.48 1.69
N SER A 174 -5.38 5.17 1.23
CA SER A 174 -4.19 5.98 1.55
C SER A 174 -4.30 7.41 1.01
N GLU A 175 -4.76 7.57 -0.23
CA GLU A 175 -4.88 8.88 -0.89
C GLU A 175 -6.01 9.73 -0.29
N ASN A 176 -7.19 9.16 -0.10
CA ASN A 176 -8.36 9.90 0.37
C ASN A 176 -8.29 10.23 1.86
N MET A 177 -7.80 9.29 2.67
CA MET A 177 -7.79 9.43 4.13
C MET A 177 -6.44 9.90 4.67
N GLY A 178 -5.44 10.08 3.80
CA GLY A 178 -4.07 10.46 4.17
C GLY A 178 -3.40 9.50 5.17
N ILE A 179 -3.89 8.26 5.23
CA ILE A 179 -3.30 7.20 6.05
C ILE A 179 -2.08 6.68 5.29
N PRO A 180 -0.88 6.65 5.90
CA PRO A 180 0.30 6.11 5.23
C PRO A 180 0.07 4.67 4.78
N ILE A 181 0.42 4.33 3.54
CA ILE A 181 0.18 2.99 2.97
C ILE A 181 0.79 1.86 3.81
N SER A 182 1.87 2.13 4.54
CA SER A 182 2.54 1.17 5.41
C SER A 182 1.74 0.79 6.66
N GLU A 183 0.72 1.57 7.01
CA GLU A 183 -0.19 1.35 8.15
C GLU A 183 -1.52 0.71 7.69
N ILE A 184 -1.69 0.42 6.40
CA ILE A 184 -2.89 -0.20 5.86
C ILE A 184 -2.62 -1.68 5.61
N GLU A 185 -3.36 -2.55 6.30
CA GLU A 185 -3.34 -3.99 6.10
C GLU A 185 -4.74 -4.49 5.74
N LEU A 186 -4.83 -5.55 4.93
CA LEU A 186 -6.12 -6.09 4.48
C LEU A 186 -7.04 -6.50 5.63
N ARG A 187 -6.46 -6.94 6.75
CA ARG A 187 -7.23 -7.32 7.95
C ARG A 187 -7.76 -6.13 8.76
N HIS A 188 -7.28 -4.91 8.49
CA HIS A 188 -7.68 -3.74 9.28
C HIS A 188 -9.16 -3.45 9.08
N SER A 189 -9.84 -3.23 10.20
CA SER A 189 -11.20 -2.70 10.23
C SER A 189 -11.19 -1.25 9.74
N ILE A 190 -12.06 -0.92 8.79
CA ILE A 190 -12.22 0.43 8.25
C ILE A 190 -12.49 1.44 9.39
N THR A 191 -13.39 1.09 10.31
CA THR A 191 -13.77 1.97 11.41
C THR A 191 -12.81 1.88 12.60
N ASN A 192 -12.52 0.68 13.10
CA ASN A 192 -11.82 0.54 14.38
C ASN A 192 -10.31 0.70 14.26
N ASP A 193 -9.70 0.17 13.21
CA ASP A 193 -8.23 0.20 13.04
C ASP A 193 -7.79 1.43 12.25
N LEU A 194 -8.52 1.78 11.19
CA LEU A 194 -8.20 2.92 10.34
C LEU A 194 -8.87 4.22 10.79
N GLY A 195 -9.89 4.14 11.64
CA GLY A 195 -10.58 5.33 12.13
C GLY A 195 -11.33 6.07 11.02
N ILE A 196 -11.93 5.36 10.08
CA ILE A 196 -12.78 5.92 9.01
C ILE A 196 -14.23 5.68 9.43
N ASP A 197 -14.94 6.73 9.86
CA ASP A 197 -16.38 6.67 10.19
C ASP A 197 -17.25 7.39 9.19
#